data_AF-A0A660VJ84-F1
#
_entry.id   AF-A0A660VJ84-F1
#
_cell.length_a   1.000
_cell.length_b   1.000
_cell.length_c   1.000
_cell.angle_alpha   90.00
_cell.angle_beta   90.00
_cell.angle_gamma   90.00
#
_symmetry.space_group_name_H-M   'P 1'
#
loop_
_entity.id
_entity.type
_entity.pdbx_description
1 polymer ?
#
loop_
_entity_poly.entity_id
_entity_poly.type
_entity_poly.pdbx_seq_one_letter_code
_entity_poly.pdbx_strand_id
1 'polypeptide(L)'
;MLRTNVENLVRCCVVGEVTQHRAGQCYQITYDGRPVRLPSVGGITYNVKVGDPVWHWKADHLEPGVSCKNKDKDENIAFNLYACIGNRVRVVSGDAKGAVGVVIGKHGGIEHVICDFDDETLKKLLPGDKVLVEAFGLGLELLDWEGVSVMNIDPELLRKMKIRKRGGRLRVGVAAVVPAHIMGS
;
A
#
# COMPACT_ATOMS: atom_id res chain seq x y z
N MET A 1 -11.63 -22.93 -5.20
CA MET A 1 -11.65 -21.51 -4.78
C MET A 1 -11.96 -21.44 -3.29
N LEU A 2 -11.46 -20.42 -2.56
CA LEU A 2 -11.87 -20.19 -1.17
C LEU A 2 -13.29 -19.63 -1.17
N ARG A 3 -14.17 -20.13 -0.28
CA ARG A 3 -15.51 -19.58 -0.14
C ARG A 3 -15.42 -18.33 0.74
N THR A 4 -15.98 -17.23 0.26
CA THR A 4 -15.87 -15.90 0.87
C THR A 4 -17.22 -15.20 0.87
N ASN A 5 -17.38 -14.19 1.73
CA ASN A 5 -18.53 -13.27 1.74
C ASN A 5 -18.41 -12.12 0.71
N VAL A 6 -17.60 -12.27 -0.35
CA VAL A 6 -17.29 -11.21 -1.32
C VAL A 6 -18.52 -10.55 -1.96
N GLU A 7 -19.59 -11.31 -2.19
CA GLU A 7 -20.86 -10.80 -2.75
C GLU A 7 -21.59 -9.86 -1.77
N ASN A 8 -21.26 -9.92 -0.47
CA ASN A 8 -21.82 -9.06 0.56
C ASN A 8 -20.92 -7.83 0.83
N LEU A 9 -19.77 -7.73 0.19
CA LEU A 9 -18.86 -6.60 0.40
C LEU A 9 -19.31 -5.38 -0.38
N VAL A 10 -19.07 -4.22 0.22
CA VAL A 10 -19.38 -2.93 -0.38
C VAL A 10 -18.11 -2.33 -0.98
N ARG A 11 -18.24 -1.80 -2.20
CA ARG A 11 -17.20 -1.00 -2.84
C ARG A 11 -17.45 0.48 -2.54
N CYS A 12 -16.47 1.15 -1.98
CA CYS A 12 -16.56 2.54 -1.57
C CYS A 12 -15.61 3.41 -2.39
N CYS A 13 -15.92 4.71 -2.46
CA CYS A 13 -15.00 5.72 -2.97
C CYS A 13 -14.26 6.33 -1.79
N VAL A 14 -12.93 6.26 -1.79
CA VAL A 14 -12.10 7.05 -0.87
C VAL A 14 -11.06 7.83 -1.68
N VAL A 15 -10.83 9.07 -1.29
CA VAL A 15 -10.02 10.03 -2.03
C VAL A 15 -8.84 10.48 -1.16
N GLY A 16 -7.67 10.55 -1.79
CA GLY A 16 -6.49 11.18 -1.25
C GLY A 16 -5.82 12.04 -2.33
N GLU A 17 -4.63 12.53 -2.04
CA GLU A 17 -3.79 13.25 -2.99
C GLU A 17 -2.34 12.79 -2.89
N VAL A 18 -1.62 12.92 -4.00
CA VAL A 18 -0.18 12.66 -4.05
C VAL A 18 0.52 13.58 -3.07
N THR A 19 1.35 13.00 -2.21
CA THR A 19 2.09 13.75 -1.20
C THR A 19 3.38 14.32 -1.76
N GLN A 20 3.96 15.29 -1.04
CA GLN A 20 5.34 15.71 -1.25
C GLN A 20 6.29 14.78 -0.47
N HIS A 21 7.52 14.59 -0.95
CA HIS A 21 8.57 13.94 -0.16
C HIS A 21 8.76 14.67 1.17
N ARG A 22 8.84 13.91 2.27
CA ARG A 22 9.10 14.51 3.57
C ARG A 22 10.59 14.56 3.84
N ALA A 23 11.02 15.69 4.35
CA ALA A 23 12.34 15.85 4.96
C ALA A 23 12.13 16.23 6.42
N GLY A 24 12.69 15.42 7.33
CA GLY A 24 12.83 15.83 8.73
C GLY A 24 13.79 17.00 8.87
N GLN A 25 13.60 17.84 9.90
CA GLN A 25 14.53 18.94 10.18
C GLN A 25 15.88 18.44 10.72
N CYS A 26 15.87 17.27 11.37
CA CYS A 26 17.03 16.64 11.98
C CYS A 26 17.65 15.56 11.07
N TYR A 27 18.89 15.18 11.36
CA TYR A 27 19.52 14.00 10.78
C TYR A 27 18.76 12.74 11.20
N GLN A 28 18.64 11.77 10.29
CA GLN A 28 18.31 10.40 10.67
C GLN A 28 19.50 9.79 11.39
N ILE A 29 19.24 9.02 12.45
CA ILE A 29 20.30 8.37 13.25
C ILE A 29 20.33 6.89 12.89
N THR A 30 21.49 6.41 12.45
CA THR A 30 21.70 5.00 12.12
C THR A 30 21.77 4.12 13.37
N TYR A 31 21.67 2.80 13.19
CA TYR A 31 21.74 1.82 14.28
C TYR A 31 23.03 1.88 15.11
N ASP A 32 24.12 2.42 14.54
CA ASP A 32 25.42 2.61 15.19
C ASP A 32 25.65 4.07 15.64
N GLY A 33 24.59 4.88 15.70
CA GLY A 33 24.62 6.23 16.28
C GLY A 33 25.18 7.33 15.36
N ARG A 34 25.33 7.09 14.05
CA ARG A 34 25.82 8.09 13.11
C ARG A 34 24.68 8.91 12.51
N PRO A 35 24.82 10.25 12.41
CA PRO A 35 23.84 11.09 11.72
C PRO A 35 24.00 10.99 10.20
N VAL A 36 22.89 10.81 9.48
CA VAL A 36 22.85 10.78 8.01
C VAL A 36 21.70 11.64 7.48
N ARG A 37 21.79 12.06 6.21
CA ARG A 37 20.65 12.60 5.44
C ARG A 37 20.41 11.72 4.25
N LEU A 38 19.22 11.15 4.17
CA LEU A 38 18.82 10.24 3.11
C LEU A 38 17.42 10.60 2.61
N PRO A 39 17.10 10.33 1.32
CA PRO A 39 15.72 10.27 0.84
C PRO A 39 14.86 9.40 1.75
N SER A 40 13.61 9.80 1.93
CA SER A 40 12.69 9.15 2.86
C SER A 40 11.27 9.03 2.30
N VAL A 41 10.29 8.84 3.17
CA VAL A 41 8.86 8.68 2.89
C VAL A 41 8.23 9.82 2.08
N GLY A 42 7.10 9.53 1.44
CA GLY A 42 6.28 10.48 0.70
C GLY A 42 6.76 10.69 -0.74
N GLY A 43 5.96 11.42 -1.51
CA GLY A 43 6.36 11.85 -2.85
C GLY A 43 6.10 10.84 -3.96
N ILE A 44 6.81 11.06 -5.07
CA ILE A 44 6.83 10.22 -6.26
C ILE A 44 8.26 9.69 -6.42
N THR A 45 8.44 8.40 -6.16
CA THR A 45 9.71 7.69 -6.33
C THR A 45 9.79 7.10 -7.73
N TYR A 46 10.61 7.71 -8.58
CA TYR A 46 10.68 7.38 -10.01
C TYR A 46 11.43 6.07 -10.32
N ASN A 47 12.35 5.65 -9.47
CA ASN A 47 13.32 4.59 -9.77
C ASN A 47 13.29 3.40 -8.80
N VAL A 48 12.27 3.32 -7.95
CA VAL A 48 12.01 2.17 -7.07
C VAL A 48 10.53 1.85 -7.12
N LYS A 49 10.21 0.62 -7.51
CA LYS A 49 8.84 0.13 -7.73
C LYS A 49 8.57 -1.16 -6.99
N VAL A 50 7.29 -1.54 -6.95
CA VAL A 50 6.89 -2.85 -6.43
C VAL A 50 7.59 -3.96 -7.24
N GLY A 51 8.24 -4.89 -6.53
CA GLY A 51 9.02 -5.97 -7.13
C GLY A 51 10.53 -5.73 -7.12
N ASP A 52 10.99 -4.50 -6.94
CA ASP A 52 12.42 -4.21 -6.75
C ASP A 52 12.92 -4.72 -5.38
N PRO A 53 14.23 -4.99 -5.22
CA PRO A 53 14.76 -5.39 -3.94
C PRO A 53 14.65 -4.27 -2.90
N VAL A 54 14.31 -4.63 -1.66
CA VAL A 54 14.09 -3.69 -0.54
C VAL A 54 15.37 -3.15 0.11
N TRP A 55 16.54 -3.65 -0.29
CA TRP A 55 17.86 -3.34 0.29
C TRP A 55 18.69 -2.54 -0.71
N HIS A 56 19.98 -2.30 -0.47
CA HIS A 56 20.96 -1.60 -1.33
C HIS A 56 20.69 -0.11 -1.69
N TRP A 57 19.48 0.41 -1.50
CA TRP A 57 19.17 1.82 -1.69
C TRP A 57 19.81 2.70 -0.61
N LYS A 58 20.34 3.86 -1.01
CA LYS A 58 20.77 4.92 -0.09
C LYS A 58 19.57 5.76 0.33
N ALA A 59 18.65 5.16 1.08
CA ALA A 59 17.42 5.78 1.54
C ALA A 59 17.02 5.23 2.92
N ASP A 60 16.09 5.90 3.60
CA ASP A 60 15.50 5.47 4.87
C ASP A 60 13.97 5.55 4.80
N HIS A 61 13.27 4.43 5.03
CA HIS A 61 11.82 4.33 4.86
C HIS A 61 11.29 4.75 3.47
N LEU A 62 12.06 4.51 2.41
CA LEU A 62 11.63 4.84 1.05
C LEU A 62 10.33 4.13 0.67
N GLU A 63 9.39 4.88 0.11
CA GLU A 63 8.12 4.34 -0.40
C GLU A 63 8.19 4.20 -1.93
N PRO A 64 7.93 3.01 -2.52
CA PRO A 64 8.00 2.82 -3.97
C PRO A 64 6.80 3.45 -4.68
N GLY A 65 7.01 3.93 -5.91
CA GLY A 65 5.94 4.52 -6.72
C GLY A 65 5.42 5.84 -6.15
N VAL A 66 4.14 5.91 -5.80
CA VAL A 66 3.46 7.16 -5.44
C VAL A 66 2.84 7.06 -4.06
N SER A 67 3.24 7.95 -3.16
CA SER A 67 2.68 8.04 -1.82
C SER A 67 1.53 9.04 -1.76
N CYS A 68 0.37 8.58 -1.30
CA CYS A 68 -0.85 9.35 -1.26
C CYS A 68 -1.38 9.49 0.17
N LYS A 69 -2.01 10.63 0.46
CA LYS A 69 -2.63 10.93 1.75
C LYS A 69 -3.80 11.88 1.56
N ASN A 70 -4.82 11.81 2.41
CA ASN A 70 -5.78 12.89 2.53
C ASN A 70 -5.28 13.95 3.54
N LYS A 71 -5.42 15.24 3.22
CA LYS A 71 -4.99 16.34 4.11
C LYS A 71 -5.82 16.40 5.38
N ASP A 72 -7.12 16.12 5.28
CA ASP A 72 -7.97 16.04 6.46
C ASP A 72 -7.67 14.76 7.23
N LYS A 73 -7.52 14.88 8.55
CA LYS A 73 -7.09 13.78 9.40
C LYS A 73 -8.14 12.66 9.46
N ASP A 74 -9.41 13.01 9.58
CA ASP A 74 -10.50 12.04 9.73
C ASP A 74 -10.78 11.36 8.39
N GLU A 75 -10.75 12.11 7.30
CA GLU A 75 -10.81 11.54 5.96
C GLU A 75 -9.60 10.63 5.67
N ASN A 76 -8.41 10.97 6.18
CA ASN A 76 -7.23 10.14 5.98
C ASN A 76 -7.28 8.82 6.77
N ILE A 77 -7.96 8.79 7.92
CA ILE A 77 -8.26 7.54 8.63
C ILE A 77 -9.12 6.65 7.73
N ALA A 78 -10.19 7.21 7.13
CA ALA A 78 -11.02 6.46 6.19
C ALA A 78 -10.21 6.01 4.96
N PHE A 79 -9.37 6.88 4.40
CA PHE A 79 -8.52 6.54 3.26
C PHE A 79 -7.61 5.33 3.53
N ASN A 80 -6.92 5.31 4.68
CA ASN A 80 -6.04 4.21 5.08
C ASN A 80 -6.78 2.92 5.51
N LEU A 81 -7.95 3.07 6.12
CA LEU A 81 -8.77 1.94 6.57
C LEU A 81 -9.40 1.20 5.41
N TYR A 82 -9.97 1.92 4.45
CA TYR A 82 -10.72 1.34 3.34
C TYR A 82 -9.83 0.86 2.20
N ALA A 83 -8.69 1.53 1.94
CA ALA A 83 -7.76 1.11 0.89
C ALA A 83 -7.13 -0.26 1.22
N CYS A 84 -7.36 -1.22 0.31
CA CYS A 84 -6.79 -2.56 0.37
C CYS A 84 -5.75 -2.74 -0.74
N ILE A 85 -4.72 -3.55 -0.48
CA ILE A 85 -3.69 -3.89 -1.48
C ILE A 85 -4.36 -4.60 -2.65
N GLY A 86 -4.07 -4.14 -3.87
CA GLY A 86 -4.68 -4.61 -5.10
C GLY A 86 -5.90 -3.82 -5.56
N ASN A 87 -6.42 -2.88 -4.75
CA ASN A 87 -7.51 -2.02 -5.19
C ASN A 87 -7.05 -1.13 -6.35
N ARG A 88 -7.99 -0.89 -7.26
CA ARG A 88 -7.80 0.04 -8.38
C ARG A 88 -7.75 1.47 -7.85
N VAL A 89 -6.76 2.22 -8.31
CA VAL A 89 -6.67 3.66 -8.08
C VAL A 89 -6.70 4.41 -9.40
N ARG A 90 -7.36 5.55 -9.44
CA ARG A 90 -7.44 6.42 -10.63
C ARG A 90 -7.05 7.84 -10.27
N VAL A 91 -6.22 8.46 -11.10
CA VAL A 91 -5.91 9.88 -10.99
C VAL A 91 -7.11 10.69 -11.47
N VAL A 92 -7.58 11.66 -10.69
CA VAL A 92 -8.81 12.42 -10.98
C VAL A 92 -8.59 13.92 -11.20
N SER A 93 -7.35 14.40 -11.10
CA SER A 93 -6.92 15.76 -11.44
C SER A 93 -5.57 15.76 -12.15
N GLY A 94 -5.06 16.95 -12.53
CA GLY A 94 -3.75 17.11 -13.12
C GLY A 94 -3.62 16.54 -14.53
N ASP A 95 -2.40 16.55 -15.05
CA ASP A 95 -2.07 16.11 -16.41
C ASP A 95 -2.13 14.58 -16.57
N ALA A 96 -2.04 13.86 -15.45
CA ALA A 96 -2.20 12.41 -15.38
C ALA A 96 -3.68 11.97 -15.23
N LYS A 97 -4.66 12.88 -15.25
CA LYS A 97 -6.08 12.55 -15.05
C LYS A 97 -6.55 11.41 -15.96
N GLY A 98 -7.18 10.41 -15.37
CA GLY A 98 -7.66 9.22 -16.06
C GLY A 98 -6.69 8.04 -16.03
N ALA A 99 -5.42 8.26 -15.70
CA ALA A 99 -4.47 7.18 -15.47
C ALA A 99 -4.95 6.26 -14.33
N VAL A 100 -4.68 4.97 -14.50
CA VAL A 100 -5.11 3.91 -13.59
C VAL A 100 -3.88 3.20 -13.06
N GLY A 101 -3.88 2.96 -11.76
CA GLY A 101 -2.85 2.22 -11.05
C GLY A 101 -3.46 1.25 -10.07
N VAL A 102 -2.64 0.76 -9.16
CA VAL A 102 -3.05 -0.16 -8.09
C VAL A 102 -2.49 0.27 -6.73
N VAL A 103 -3.23 0.05 -5.66
CA VAL A 103 -2.70 0.17 -4.30
C VAL A 103 -1.75 -0.99 -4.03
N ILE A 104 -0.51 -0.70 -3.61
CA ILE A 104 0.52 -1.71 -3.34
C ILE A 104 0.85 -1.86 -1.87
N GLY A 105 0.48 -0.88 -1.03
CA GLY A 105 0.78 -0.92 0.39
C GLY A 105 0.24 0.29 1.14
N LYS A 106 0.52 0.32 2.44
CA LYS A 106 0.23 1.45 3.33
C LYS A 106 1.27 1.54 4.44
N HIS A 107 1.52 2.75 4.91
CA HIS A 107 2.55 3.05 5.89
C HIS A 107 1.96 3.85 7.05
N GLY A 108 1.82 3.20 8.21
CA GLY A 108 1.32 3.81 9.44
C GLY A 108 2.30 4.81 10.05
N GLY A 109 1.82 5.66 10.95
CA GLY A 109 2.57 6.76 11.55
C GLY A 109 2.53 8.02 10.68
N ILE A 110 2.98 7.91 9.42
CA ILE A 110 2.77 8.98 8.43
C ILE A 110 1.40 8.90 7.74
N GLU A 111 0.78 7.72 7.79
CA GLU A 111 -0.56 7.40 7.29
C GLU A 111 -0.69 7.60 5.76
N HIS A 112 0.26 7.02 5.01
CA HIS A 112 0.25 7.01 3.55
C HIS A 112 -0.35 5.73 2.99
N VAL A 113 -1.12 5.86 1.90
CA VAL A 113 -1.45 4.77 0.98
C VAL A 113 -0.50 4.85 -0.21
N ILE A 114 0.12 3.73 -0.57
CA ILE A 114 1.15 3.67 -1.60
C ILE A 114 0.55 3.03 -2.86
N CYS A 115 0.73 3.70 -3.99
CA CYS A 115 0.16 3.36 -5.28
C CYS A 115 1.25 3.14 -6.35
N ASP A 116 1.04 2.17 -7.22
CA ASP A 116 1.88 1.93 -8.39
C ASP A 116 1.15 2.35 -9.66
N PHE A 117 1.87 3.07 -10.53
CA PHE A 117 1.44 3.53 -11.84
C PHE A 117 2.56 3.29 -12.86
N ASP A 118 2.20 3.30 -14.15
CA ASP A 118 3.19 3.21 -15.23
C ASP A 118 4.12 4.44 -15.29
N ASP A 119 5.27 4.29 -15.96
CA ASP A 119 6.29 5.34 -16.04
C ASP A 119 5.80 6.63 -16.68
N GLU A 120 4.92 6.52 -17.67
CA GLU A 120 4.35 7.69 -18.37
C GLU A 120 3.40 8.48 -17.46
N THR A 121 2.71 7.81 -16.55
CA THR A 121 1.89 8.43 -15.51
C THR A 121 2.78 9.10 -14.47
N LEU A 122 3.85 8.45 -14.00
CA LEU A 122 4.74 9.04 -12.99
C LEU A 122 5.33 10.38 -13.46
N LYS A 123 5.68 10.51 -14.75
CA LYS A 123 6.21 11.75 -15.33
C LYS A 123 5.22 12.93 -15.35
N LYS A 124 3.92 12.65 -15.21
CA LYS A 124 2.83 13.63 -15.30
C LYS A 124 2.22 13.97 -13.94
N LEU A 125 2.47 13.13 -12.94
CA LEU A 125 1.95 13.34 -11.59
C LEU A 125 2.71 14.46 -10.87
N LEU A 126 1.98 15.23 -10.09
CA LEU A 126 2.55 16.23 -9.17
C LEU A 126 1.99 16.05 -7.75
N PRO A 127 2.74 16.45 -6.71
CA PRO A 127 2.18 16.59 -5.36
C PRO A 127 0.92 17.47 -5.38
N GLY A 128 -0.14 17.00 -4.71
CA GLY A 128 -1.47 17.61 -4.71
C GLY A 128 -2.43 17.05 -5.75
N ASP A 129 -1.97 16.23 -6.70
CA ASP A 129 -2.88 15.53 -7.61
C ASP A 129 -3.78 14.56 -6.86
N LYS A 130 -5.09 14.67 -7.10
CA LYS A 130 -6.10 13.85 -6.44
C LYS A 130 -6.13 12.46 -7.05
N VAL A 131 -6.21 11.46 -6.18
CA VAL A 131 -6.39 10.07 -6.53
C VAL A 131 -7.67 9.53 -5.88
N LEU A 132 -8.41 8.72 -6.63
CA LEU A 132 -9.60 8.03 -6.18
C LEU A 132 -9.29 6.53 -6.11
N VAL A 133 -9.45 5.93 -4.94
CA VAL A 133 -9.36 4.48 -4.76
C VAL A 133 -10.77 3.91 -4.78
N GLU A 134 -11.00 2.94 -5.67
CA GLU A 134 -12.21 2.11 -5.67
C GLU A 134 -12.05 1.05 -4.58
N ALA A 135 -12.19 1.46 -3.32
CA ALA A 135 -11.88 0.66 -2.14
C ALA A 135 -12.80 -0.55 -2.00
N PHE A 136 -12.20 -1.75 -1.88
CA PHE A 136 -12.94 -3.01 -1.83
C PHE A 136 -12.13 -4.10 -1.11
N GLY A 137 -12.71 -4.72 -0.07
CA GLY A 137 -12.05 -5.81 0.69
C GLY A 137 -12.16 -5.69 2.20
N LEU A 138 -12.51 -4.52 2.74
CA LEU A 138 -12.81 -4.35 4.16
C LEU A 138 -14.04 -5.20 4.53
N GLY A 139 -13.90 -6.05 5.56
CA GLY A 139 -14.94 -7.01 5.98
C GLY A 139 -14.91 -8.35 5.24
N LEU A 140 -13.89 -8.61 4.41
CA LEU A 140 -13.73 -9.91 3.74
C LEU A 140 -13.50 -11.03 4.77
N GLU A 141 -14.20 -12.14 4.59
CA GLU A 141 -14.14 -13.31 5.46
C GLU A 141 -13.97 -14.61 4.67
N LEU A 142 -13.31 -15.59 5.30
CA LEU A 142 -13.20 -16.97 4.79
C LEU A 142 -14.24 -17.86 5.47
N LEU A 143 -15.36 -18.09 4.79
CA LEU A 143 -16.56 -18.74 5.38
C LEU A 143 -16.36 -20.21 5.82
N ASP A 144 -15.31 -20.86 5.34
CA ASP A 144 -14.99 -22.26 5.68
C ASP A 144 -13.85 -22.39 6.69
N TRP A 145 -13.30 -21.28 7.19
CA TRP A 145 -12.02 -21.27 7.92
C TRP A 145 -12.14 -20.44 9.20
N GLU A 146 -12.86 -21.01 10.18
CA GLU A 146 -12.98 -20.42 11.51
C GLU A 146 -11.60 -20.19 12.14
N GLY A 147 -11.42 -19.03 12.78
CA GLY A 147 -10.14 -18.59 13.34
C GLY A 147 -9.13 -18.05 12.33
N VAL A 148 -9.45 -18.02 11.02
CA VAL A 148 -8.60 -17.39 10.00
C VAL A 148 -9.23 -16.09 9.52
N SER A 149 -8.65 -14.97 9.93
CA SER A 149 -9.03 -13.65 9.44
C SER A 149 -8.22 -13.26 8.20
N VAL A 150 -8.87 -12.54 7.28
CA VAL A 150 -8.22 -11.89 6.13
C VAL A 150 -8.54 -10.41 6.16
N MET A 151 -7.57 -9.57 5.80
CA MET A 151 -7.72 -8.12 5.88
C MET A 151 -6.77 -7.42 4.90
N ASN A 152 -7.05 -6.16 4.58
CA ASN A 152 -6.20 -5.26 3.78
C ASN A 152 -5.87 -5.75 2.36
N ILE A 153 -6.71 -6.61 1.77
CA ILE A 153 -6.47 -7.20 0.46
C ILE A 153 -7.73 -7.16 -0.42
N ASP A 154 -7.54 -6.79 -1.68
CA ASP A 154 -8.58 -6.90 -2.70
C ASP A 154 -8.96 -8.39 -2.88
N PRO A 155 -10.26 -8.75 -2.86
CA PRO A 155 -10.70 -10.14 -3.04
C PRO A 155 -10.18 -10.80 -4.32
N GLU A 156 -9.98 -10.03 -5.39
CA GLU A 156 -9.41 -10.53 -6.64
C GLU A 156 -7.91 -10.79 -6.53
N LEU A 157 -7.18 -9.97 -5.80
CA LEU A 157 -5.77 -10.23 -5.49
C LEU A 157 -5.62 -11.49 -4.63
N LEU A 158 -6.48 -11.66 -3.61
CA LEU A 158 -6.49 -12.87 -2.77
C LEU A 158 -6.67 -14.14 -3.62
N ARG A 159 -7.54 -14.11 -4.64
CA ARG A 159 -7.73 -15.24 -5.57
C ARG A 159 -6.46 -15.54 -6.37
N LYS A 160 -5.72 -14.51 -6.78
CA LYS A 160 -4.47 -14.64 -7.54
C LYS A 160 -3.29 -15.18 -6.70
N MET A 161 -3.38 -15.15 -5.37
CA MET A 161 -2.37 -15.76 -4.48
C MET A 161 -2.34 -17.30 -4.54
N LYS A 162 -3.33 -17.94 -5.17
CA LYS A 162 -3.40 -19.41 -5.37
C LYS A 162 -3.24 -20.22 -4.07
N ILE A 163 -3.82 -19.73 -2.97
CA ILE A 163 -3.84 -20.41 -1.66
C ILE A 163 -4.49 -21.79 -1.81
N ARG A 164 -3.79 -22.84 -1.36
CA ARG A 164 -4.23 -24.24 -1.53
C ARG A 164 -4.84 -24.80 -0.25
N LYS A 165 -5.92 -25.57 -0.39
CA LYS A 165 -6.51 -26.36 0.72
C LYS A 165 -5.80 -27.73 0.78
N ARG A 166 -5.27 -28.14 1.93
CA ARG A 166 -4.69 -29.50 2.12
C ARG A 166 -4.86 -29.97 3.56
N GLY A 167 -5.58 -31.08 3.75
CA GLY A 167 -5.73 -31.74 5.06
C GLY A 167 -6.31 -30.82 6.14
N GLY A 168 -7.39 -30.09 5.82
CA GLY A 168 -8.00 -29.14 6.76
C GLY A 168 -7.13 -27.92 7.09
N ARG A 169 -6.13 -27.59 6.24
CA ARG A 169 -5.26 -26.42 6.38
C ARG A 169 -5.20 -25.59 5.10
N LEU A 170 -4.91 -24.30 5.26
CA LEU A 170 -4.54 -23.40 4.18
C LEU A 170 -3.02 -23.41 3.99
N ARG A 171 -2.58 -23.51 2.74
CA ARG A 171 -1.17 -23.37 2.36
C ARG A 171 -1.02 -22.09 1.54
N VAL A 172 -0.27 -21.14 2.09
CA VAL A 172 0.05 -19.85 1.48
C VAL A 172 1.51 -19.87 1.03
N GLY A 173 1.79 -19.44 -0.20
CA GLY A 173 3.15 -19.28 -0.68
C GLY A 173 3.78 -18.03 -0.09
N VAL A 174 4.97 -18.16 0.50
CA VAL A 174 5.73 -17.05 1.06
C VAL A 174 7.19 -17.15 0.60
N ALA A 175 7.86 -16.02 0.43
CA ALA A 175 9.28 -15.98 0.09
C ALA A 175 10.17 -16.32 1.30
N ALA A 176 9.74 -15.96 2.52
CA ALA A 176 10.46 -16.19 3.76
C ALA A 176 9.48 -16.35 4.94
N VAL A 177 9.97 -16.92 6.04
CA VAL A 177 9.28 -16.99 7.33
C VAL A 177 10.07 -16.15 8.34
N VAL A 178 9.39 -15.20 8.98
CA VAL A 178 9.99 -14.14 9.79
C VAL A 178 9.73 -14.45 11.27
N PRO A 179 10.77 -14.67 12.11
CA PRO A 179 10.61 -14.89 13.55
C PRO A 179 9.98 -13.68 14.27
N ALA A 180 9.24 -13.92 15.35
CA ALA A 180 8.57 -12.85 16.07
C ALA A 180 9.53 -11.76 16.62
N HIS A 181 10.72 -12.17 17.08
CA HIS A 181 11.68 -11.25 17.72
C HIS A 181 12.37 -10.26 16.77
N ILE A 182 12.23 -10.41 15.45
CA ILE A 182 12.74 -9.44 14.48
C ILE A 182 11.69 -8.40 14.07
N MET A 183 10.46 -8.53 14.55
CA MET A 183 9.42 -7.53 14.32
C MET A 183 9.64 -6.33 15.25
N GLY A 184 9.86 -5.16 14.65
CA GLY A 184 10.02 -3.86 15.32
C GLY A 184 9.41 -2.74 14.48
N SER A 185 9.79 -1.50 14.77
CA SER A 185 9.55 -0.33 13.91
C SER A 185 10.83 0.10 13.22
#